data_AF-A0A502DHW0-F1
#
_entry.id   AF-A0A502DHW0-F1
#
_cell.length_a   1.000
_cell.length_b   1.000
_cell.length_c   1.000
_cell.angle_alpha   90.00
_cell.angle_beta   90.00
_cell.angle_gamma   90.00
#
_symmetry.space_group_name_H-M   'P 1'
#
loop_
_entity.id
_entity.type
_entity.pdbx_description
1 polymer ?
#
loop_
_entity_poly.entity_id
_entity_poly.type
_entity_poly.pdbx_seq_one_letter_code
_entity_poly.pdbx_strand_id
1 'polypeptide(L)'
;MPEANAQEEQVIADAMLALLAARAPSASICPSDVARALSSDERIWRSQMPAIRRVAAHLAAVGRVKVTRGAEEVDALSKGGPIRIRRP
;
A
#
# COMPACT_ATOMS: atom_id res chain seq x y z
N MET A 1 2.74 -23.76 -4.02
CA MET A 1 3.72 -22.76 -3.52
C MET A 1 2.96 -21.51 -3.08
N PRO A 2 2.58 -21.35 -1.80
CA PRO A 2 1.88 -20.16 -1.31
C PRO A 2 2.70 -19.28 -0.33
N GLU A 3 3.81 -19.76 0.23
CA GLU A 3 4.49 -19.11 1.36
C GLU A 3 5.35 -17.89 0.96
N ALA A 4 5.89 -17.87 -0.26
CA ALA A 4 6.72 -16.76 -0.73
C ALA A 4 5.96 -15.42 -0.80
N ASN A 5 4.67 -15.46 -1.13
CA ASN A 5 3.86 -14.25 -1.23
C ASN A 5 3.49 -13.69 0.15
N ALA A 6 3.30 -14.53 1.16
CA ALA A 6 2.89 -14.09 2.49
C ALA A 6 3.99 -13.25 3.17
N GLN A 7 5.25 -13.64 3.00
CA GLN A 7 6.38 -12.87 3.56
C GLN A 7 6.56 -11.52 2.86
N GLU A 8 6.44 -11.47 1.53
CA GLU A 8 6.45 -10.20 0.79
C GLU A 8 5.27 -9.30 1.19
N GLU A 9 4.07 -9.86 1.31
CA GLU A 9 2.88 -9.13 1.73
C GLU A 9 3.03 -8.56 3.15
N GLN A 10 3.63 -9.32 4.06
CA GLN A 10 3.94 -8.86 5.41
C GLN A 10 4.97 -7.72 5.41
N VAL A 11 6.05 -7.85 4.65
CA VAL A 11 7.07 -6.80 4.50
C VAL A 11 6.46 -5.51 3.93
N ILE A 12 5.57 -5.64 2.94
CA ILE A 12 4.82 -4.52 2.38
C ILE A 12 3.92 -3.87 3.43
N ALA A 13 3.20 -4.67 4.21
CA ALA A 13 2.28 -4.18 5.24
C ALA A 13 3.06 -3.38 6.30
N ASP A 14 4.18 -3.92 6.78
CA ASP A 14 5.02 -3.25 7.78
C ASP A 14 5.63 -1.96 7.24
N ALA A 15 6.14 -1.97 6.00
CA ALA A 15 6.65 -0.76 5.37
C ALA A 15 5.55 0.31 5.19
N MET A 16 4.34 -0.10 4.79
CA MET A 16 3.21 0.79 4.64
C MET A 16 2.79 1.42 5.97
N LEU A 17 2.68 0.61 7.02
CA LEU A 17 2.34 1.08 8.36
C LEU A 17 3.45 1.96 8.95
N ALA A 18 4.73 1.63 8.74
CA ALA A 18 5.86 2.43 9.18
C ALA A 18 5.90 3.80 8.47
N LEU A 19 5.68 3.84 7.15
CA LEU A 19 5.58 5.09 6.39
C LEU A 19 4.39 5.93 6.84
N LEU A 20 3.23 5.30 7.07
CA LEU A 20 2.09 5.98 7.64
C LEU A 20 2.42 6.51 9.02
N ALA A 21 3.06 5.72 9.90
CA ALA A 21 3.44 6.05 11.27
C ALA A 21 4.43 7.24 11.35
N ALA A 22 5.39 7.30 10.43
CA ALA A 22 6.38 8.38 10.35
C ALA A 22 5.80 9.70 9.83
N ARG A 23 4.66 9.68 9.13
CA ARG A 23 3.99 10.87 8.62
C ARG A 23 2.94 11.42 9.59
N ALA A 24 2.51 12.66 9.36
CA ALA A 24 1.43 13.27 10.13
C ALA A 24 0.14 12.42 10.07
N PRO A 25 -0.74 12.48 11.09
CA PRO A 25 -1.99 11.71 11.11
C PRO A 25 -2.92 11.98 9.92
N SER A 26 -2.90 13.20 9.40
CA SER A 26 -3.66 13.64 8.23
C SER A 26 -2.96 13.35 6.90
N ALA A 27 -1.72 12.85 6.93
CA ALA A 27 -0.96 12.58 5.72
C ALA A 27 -1.46 11.31 5.03
N SER A 28 -1.26 11.29 3.71
CA SER A 28 -1.44 10.10 2.90
C SER A 28 -0.13 9.70 2.23
N ILE A 29 -0.07 8.45 1.81
CA ILE A 29 0.99 7.87 0.99
C ILE A 29 0.39 7.32 -0.28
N CYS A 30 1.20 7.16 -1.33
CA CYS A 30 0.80 6.44 -2.53
C CYS A 30 1.45 5.04 -2.57
N PRO A 31 0.94 4.10 -3.39
CA PRO A 31 1.55 2.78 -3.54
C PRO A 31 3.02 2.85 -3.95
N SER A 32 3.38 3.86 -4.75
CA SER A 32 4.76 4.08 -5.19
C SER A 32 5.69 4.52 -4.05
N ASP A 33 5.19 5.17 -3.00
CA ASP A 33 6.01 5.52 -1.82
C ASP A 33 6.43 4.25 -1.07
N VAL A 34 5.49 3.32 -0.89
CA VAL A 34 5.76 2.01 -0.29
C VAL A 34 6.75 1.23 -1.15
N ALA A 35 6.51 1.20 -2.46
CA ALA A 35 7.37 0.49 -3.40
C ALA A 35 8.82 1.03 -3.38
N ARG A 36 8.99 2.36 -3.35
CA ARG A 36 10.30 3.02 -3.25
C ARG A 36 10.99 2.79 -1.92
N ALA A 37 10.23 2.67 -0.83
CA ALA A 37 10.79 2.35 0.48
C ALA A 37 11.31 0.90 0.56
N LEU A 38 10.70 -0.01 -0.19
CA LEU A 38 11.11 -1.42 -0.25
C LEU A 38 12.26 -1.65 -1.22
N SER A 39 12.27 -0.97 -2.37
CA SER A 39 13.35 -1.08 -3.35
C SER A 39 13.55 0.22 -4.12
N SER A 40 14.81 0.62 -4.27
CA SER A 40 15.20 1.75 -5.12
C SER A 40 15.30 1.37 -6.60
N ASP A 41 15.24 0.08 -6.94
CA ASP A 41 15.31 -0.40 -8.33
C ASP A 41 13.93 -0.32 -9.00
N GLU A 42 13.90 0.33 -10.18
CA GLU A 42 12.67 0.59 -10.91
C GLU A 42 11.93 -0.66 -11.38
N ARG A 43 12.67 -1.68 -11.80
CA ARG A 43 12.09 -2.94 -12.27
C ARG A 43 11.48 -3.70 -11.10
N ILE A 44 12.16 -3.68 -9.96
CA ILE A 44 11.72 -4.38 -8.76
C ILE A 44 10.45 -3.74 -8.19
N TRP A 45 10.43 -2.41 -8.00
CA TRP A 45 9.25 -1.77 -7.40
C TRP A 45 8.02 -1.81 -8.32
N ARG A 46 8.21 -1.80 -9.65
CA ARG A 46 7.11 -2.02 -10.61
C ARG A 46 6.51 -3.41 -10.48
N SER A 47 7.33 -4.44 -10.29
CA SER A 47 6.87 -5.82 -10.07
C SER A 47 6.10 -5.96 -8.75
N GLN A 48 6.44 -5.17 -7.73
CA GLN A 48 5.75 -5.18 -6.43
C GLN A 48 4.42 -4.42 -6.42
N MET A 49 4.11 -3.56 -7.40
CA MET A 49 2.88 -2.75 -7.40
C MET A 49 1.58 -3.57 -7.24
N PRO A 50 1.39 -4.73 -7.91
CA PRO A 50 0.21 -5.57 -7.71
C PRO A 50 0.12 -6.12 -6.28
N ALA A 51 1.25 -6.51 -5.69
CA ALA A 51 1.31 -6.99 -4.30
C ALA A 51 0.96 -5.86 -3.32
N ILE A 52 1.53 -4.65 -3.51
CA ILE A 52 1.23 -3.48 -2.69
C ILE A 52 -0.25 -3.12 -2.71
N ARG A 53 -0.90 -3.21 -3.88
CA ARG A 53 -2.35 -2.98 -3.99
C ARG A 53 -3.16 -4.03 -3.24
N ARG A 54 -2.78 -5.31 -3.32
CA ARG A 54 -3.43 -6.40 -2.56
C ARG A 54 -3.33 -6.16 -1.05
N VAL A 55 -2.14 -5.85 -0.56
CA VAL A 55 -1.91 -5.59 0.86
C VAL A 55 -2.68 -4.35 1.31
N ALA A 56 -2.67 -3.27 0.52
CA ALA A 56 -3.44 -2.07 0.84
C ALA A 56 -4.95 -2.37 0.94
N ALA A 57 -5.49 -3.18 0.01
CA ALA A 57 -6.88 -3.60 0.04
C ALA A 57 -7.19 -4.48 1.25
N HIS A 58 -6.30 -5.42 1.59
CA HIS A 58 -6.46 -6.27 2.77
C HIS A 58 -6.45 -5.43 4.06
N LEU A 59 -5.49 -4.52 4.21
CA LEU A 59 -5.40 -3.61 5.35
C LEU A 59 -6.63 -2.70 5.44
N ALA A 60 -7.19 -2.27 4.30
CA ALA A 60 -8.42 -1.49 4.28
C ALA A 60 -9.62 -2.33 4.71
N ALA A 61 -9.72 -3.58 4.25
CA ALA A 61 -10.79 -4.50 4.63
C ALA A 61 -10.79 -4.82 6.14
N VAL A 62 -9.61 -4.89 6.78
CA VAL A 62 -9.48 -5.07 8.24
C VAL A 62 -9.52 -3.74 9.02
N GLY A 63 -9.81 -2.61 8.37
CA GLY A 63 -9.94 -1.30 9.02
C GLY A 63 -8.63 -0.71 9.56
N ARG A 64 -7.48 -1.19 9.09
CA ARG A 64 -6.15 -0.71 9.52
C ARG A 64 -5.67 0.51 8.75
N VAL A 65 -6.17 0.70 7.53
CA VAL A 65 -5.92 1.87 6.68
C VAL A 65 -7.20 2.25 5.94
N LYS A 66 -7.25 3.46 5.40
CA LYS A 66 -8.28 3.88 4.44
C LYS A 66 -7.64 4.17 3.09
N VAL A 67 -8.24 3.66 2.03
CA VAL A 67 -7.78 3.89 0.66
C VAL A 67 -8.77 4.81 -0.02
N THR A 68 -8.30 5.95 -0.52
CA THR A 68 -9.14 6.92 -1.20
C THR A 68 -8.62 7.32 -2.56
N ARG A 69 -9.54 7.74 -3.41
CA ARG A 69 -9.26 8.38 -4.69
C ARG A 69 -9.94 9.74 -4.68
N GLY A 70 -9.15 10.79 -4.46
CA GLY A 70 -9.69 12.11 -4.20
C GLY A 70 -10.48 12.13 -2.88
N ALA A 71 -11.77 12.47 -2.95
CA ALA A 71 -12.67 12.51 -1.80
C ALA A 71 -13.33 11.16 -1.47
N GLU A 72 -13.33 10.21 -2.41
CA GLU A 72 -14.07 8.96 -2.28
C GLU A 72 -13.19 7.83 -1.72
N GLU A 73 -13.75 7.01 -0.84
CA GLU A 73 -13.13 5.77 -0.38
C GLU A 73 -13.32 4.67 -1.42
N VAL A 74 -12.22 4.05 -1.83
CA VAL A 74 -12.20 3.05 -2.92
C VAL A 74 -11.31 1.88 -2.57
N ASP A 75 -11.58 0.73 -3.16
CA ASP A 75 -10.66 -0.41 -3.06
C ASP A 75 -9.36 -0.14 -3.84
N ALA A 76 -8.21 -0.47 -3.24
CA ALA A 76 -6.89 -0.39 -3.88
C ALA A 76 -6.76 -1.28 -5.13
N LEU A 77 -7.53 -2.37 -5.20
CA LEU A 77 -7.64 -3.26 -6.35
C LEU A 77 -8.57 -2.73 -7.45
N SER A 78 -9.38 -1.71 -7.15
CA SER A 78 -10.30 -1.14 -8.13
C SER A 78 -9.54 -0.49 -9.29
N LYS A 79 -10.01 -0.75 -10.51
CA LYS A 79 -9.45 -0.17 -11.73
C LYS A 79 -9.55 1.37 -11.67
N GLY A 80 -8.55 2.03 -12.24
CA GLY A 80 -8.48 3.48 -12.35
C GLY A 80 -7.26 4.09 -11.68
N GLY A 81 -7.24 5.43 -11.66
CA GLY A 81 -6.08 6.27 -11.42
C GLY A 81 -5.44 6.19 -10.03
N PRO A 82 -4.56 7.16 -9.71
CA PRO A 82 -3.79 7.19 -8.48
C PRO A 82 -4.68 7.07 -7.23
N ILE A 83 -4.28 6.20 -6.30
CA ILE A 83 -4.92 6.04 -4.99
C ILE A 83 -4.03 6.63 -3.90
N ARG A 84 -4.66 7.03 -2.80
CA ARG A 84 -4.03 7.53 -1.58
C ARG A 84 -4.38 6.61 -0.43
N ILE A 85 -3.38 6.21 0.34
CA ILE A 85 -3.55 5.37 1.52
C ILE A 85 -3.31 6.28 2.72
N ARG A 86 -4.23 6.29 3.67
CA ARG A 86 -4.16 7.08 4.90
C ARG A 86 -4.52 6.21 6.10
N ARG A 87 -4.22 6.71 7.30
CA ARG A 87 -4.67 6.05 8.53
C ARG A 87 -6.20 6.16 8.65
N PRO A 88 -6.86 5.21 9.34
CA PRO A 88 -8.31 5.22 9.53
C PRO A 88 -8.78 6.45 10.30
#